data_AF-A0A4Q3LDZ0-F1
#
_entry.id   AF-A0A4Q3LDZ0-F1
#
_cell.length_a   1.000
_cell.length_b   1.000
_cell.length_c   1.000
_cell.angle_alpha   90.00
_cell.angle_beta   90.00
_cell.angle_gamma   90.00
#
_symmetry.space_group_name_H-M   'P 1'
#
loop_
_entity.id
_entity.type
_entity.pdbx_description
1 polymer ?
#
loop_
_entity_poly.entity_id
_entity_poly.type
_entity_poly.pdbx_seq_one_letter_code
_entity_poly.pdbx_strand_id
1 'polypeptide(L)'
;MSAPQINALSAIAFQLAATLQAYQADMDLLVGQGFDPDVYRRVSAQVDQMRMYAAALPPLSVAWVEVMIRHFELTHGLWRAHKPGGEGVDVDRLHAQLDEAVERLARKCVQLMPSA
;
A
#
# COMPACT_ATOMS: atom_id res chain seq x y z
N MET A 1 -16.44 -3.57 23.93
CA MET A 1 -15.00 -3.33 23.72
C MET A 1 -14.48 -2.52 24.90
N SER A 2 -13.41 -2.97 25.54
CA SER A 2 -12.81 -2.25 26.67
C SER A 2 -11.88 -1.15 26.17
N ALA A 3 -11.69 -0.08 26.95
CA ALA A 3 -10.78 1.03 26.61
C ALA A 3 -9.36 0.58 26.14
N PRO A 4 -8.73 -0.47 26.70
CA PRO A 4 -7.44 -0.98 26.21
C PRO A 4 -7.48 -1.52 24.77
N GLN A 5 -8.61 -2.12 24.37
CA GLN A 5 -8.77 -2.68 23.02
C GLN A 5 -8.94 -1.57 21.98
N ILE A 6 -9.63 -0.48 22.33
CA ILE A 6 -9.75 0.70 21.47
C ILE A 6 -8.36 1.30 21.23
N ASN A 7 -7.58 1.49 22.29
CA ASN A 7 -6.21 2.02 22.18
C ASN A 7 -5.30 1.13 21.31
N ALA A 8 -5.41 -0.19 21.44
CA ALA A 8 -4.65 -1.13 20.61
C ALA A 8 -5.01 -1.03 19.13
N LEU A 9 -6.31 -0.97 18.79
CA LEU A 9 -6.75 -0.86 17.39
C LEU A 9 -6.35 0.49 16.77
N SER A 10 -6.43 1.59 17.53
CA SER A 10 -5.97 2.89 17.07
C SER A 10 -4.46 2.95 16.86
N ALA A 11 -3.68 2.29 17.73
CA ALA A 11 -2.24 2.15 17.52
C ALA A 11 -1.92 1.34 16.25
N ILE A 12 -2.65 0.24 15.99
CA ILE A 12 -2.48 -0.54 14.75
C ILE A 12 -2.86 0.29 13.53
N ALA A 13 -3.96 1.06 13.58
CA ALA A 13 -4.36 1.94 12.49
C ALA A 13 -3.30 3.02 12.20
N PHE A 14 -2.69 3.58 13.24
CA PHE A 14 -1.57 4.51 13.11
C PHE A 14 -0.34 3.86 12.46
N GLN A 15 0.04 2.65 12.89
CA GLN A 15 1.17 1.91 12.31
C GLN A 15 0.92 1.56 10.85
N LEU A 16 -0.31 1.18 10.49
CA LEU A 16 -0.69 0.94 9.10
C LEU A 16 -0.59 2.22 8.26
N ALA A 17 -1.09 3.36 8.76
CA ALA A 17 -0.98 4.65 8.07
C ALA A 17 0.49 5.07 7.82
N ALA A 18 1.36 4.91 8.83
CA ALA A 18 2.79 5.18 8.69
C ALA A 18 3.46 4.25 7.67
N THR A 19 3.10 2.96 7.68
CA THR A 19 3.64 1.98 6.73
C THR A 19 3.18 2.27 5.29
N LEU A 20 1.94 2.73 5.11
CA LEU A 20 1.42 3.15 3.80
C LEU A 20 2.21 4.33 3.22
N GLN A 21 2.58 5.31 4.05
CA GLN A 21 3.41 6.44 3.61
C GLN A 21 4.80 5.99 3.16
N ALA A 22 5.45 5.11 3.92
CA ALA A 22 6.75 4.55 3.56
C ALA A 22 6.67 3.72 2.26
N TYR A 23 5.62 2.91 2.14
CA TYR A 23 5.32 2.13 0.93
C TYR A 23 5.15 3.04 -0.29
N GLN A 24 4.39 4.12 -0.18
CA GLN A 24 4.12 5.02 -1.30
C GLN A 24 5.41 5.70 -1.78
N ALA A 25 6.25 6.16 -0.85
CA ALA A 25 7.55 6.74 -1.18
C ALA A 25 8.50 5.73 -1.89
N ASP A 26 8.55 4.46 -1.44
CA ASP A 26 9.36 3.44 -2.13
C ASP A 26 8.75 3.03 -3.48
N MET A 27 7.42 3.08 -3.64
CA MET A 27 6.76 2.86 -4.93
C MET A 27 7.06 3.97 -5.95
N ASP A 28 7.05 5.24 -5.52
CA ASP A 28 7.46 6.38 -6.34
C ASP A 28 8.88 6.19 -6.87
N LEU A 29 9.79 5.67 -6.04
CA LEU A 29 11.16 5.36 -6.44
C LEU A 29 11.22 4.26 -7.51
N LEU A 30 10.45 3.16 -7.35
CA LEU A 30 10.41 2.09 -8.34
C LEU A 30 9.87 2.54 -9.70
N VAL A 31 8.87 3.42 -9.69
CA VAL A 31 8.28 3.95 -10.93
C VAL A 31 9.22 4.96 -11.59
N GLY A 32 9.84 5.86 -10.80
CA GLY A 32 10.66 6.95 -11.32
C GLY A 32 12.08 6.57 -11.76
N GLN A 33 12.70 5.58 -11.11
CA GLN A 33 14.13 5.24 -11.34
C GLN A 33 14.34 3.94 -12.11
N GLY A 34 13.26 3.21 -12.44
CA GLY A 34 13.33 1.87 -13.00
C GLY A 34 13.52 0.79 -11.94
N PHE A 35 13.56 -0.48 -12.37
CA PHE A 35 13.59 -1.62 -11.44
C PHE A 35 14.90 -1.68 -10.62
N ASP A 36 14.81 -1.32 -9.33
CA ASP A 36 15.84 -1.55 -8.32
C ASP A 36 15.43 -2.74 -7.41
N PRO A 37 16.21 -3.84 -7.39
CA PRO A 37 15.91 -5.02 -6.59
C PRO A 37 15.84 -4.77 -5.07
N ASP A 38 16.61 -3.81 -4.55
CA ASP A 38 16.61 -3.49 -3.13
C ASP A 38 15.39 -2.65 -2.75
N VAL A 39 14.97 -1.73 -3.61
CA VAL A 39 13.69 -1.01 -3.44
C VAL A 39 12.52 -1.99 -3.51
N TYR A 40 12.51 -2.89 -4.50
CA TYR A 40 11.46 -3.92 -4.63
C TYR A 40 11.36 -4.82 -3.39
N ARG A 41 12.50 -5.17 -2.78
CA ARG A 41 12.53 -5.96 -1.55
C ARG A 41 11.92 -5.21 -0.36
N ARG A 42 12.20 -3.90 -0.24
CA ARG A 42 11.59 -3.06 0.81
C ARG A 42 10.08 -2.95 0.63
N VAL A 43 9.63 -2.68 -0.59
CA VAL A 43 8.19 -2.65 -0.94
C VAL A 43 7.52 -3.97 -0.57
N SER A 44 8.12 -5.10 -0.92
CA SER A 44 7.58 -6.42 -0.58
C SER A 44 7.46 -6.62 0.93
N ALA A 45 8.48 -6.24 1.70
CA ALA A 45 8.45 -6.33 3.16
C ALA A 45 7.38 -5.42 3.79
N GLN A 46 7.19 -4.21 3.24
CA GLN A 46 6.14 -3.28 3.68
C GLN A 46 4.75 -3.86 3.39
N VAL A 47 4.53 -4.51 2.23
CA VAL A 47 3.26 -5.17 1.92
C VAL A 47 2.93 -6.27 2.94
N ASP A 48 3.91 -7.09 3.31
CA ASP A 48 3.73 -8.11 4.35
C ASP A 48 3.38 -7.49 5.72
N GLN A 49 4.05 -6.38 6.07
CA GLN A 49 3.78 -5.66 7.31
C GLN A 49 2.37 -5.03 7.31
N MET A 50 1.96 -4.42 6.20
CA MET A 50 0.60 -3.87 6.03
C MET A 50 -0.46 -4.97 6.12
N ARG A 51 -0.19 -6.16 5.56
CA ARG A 51 -1.08 -7.32 5.67
C ARG A 51 -1.30 -7.72 7.14
N MET A 52 -0.23 -7.74 7.94
CA MET A 52 -0.33 -8.06 9.38
C MET A 52 -1.23 -7.06 10.12
N TYR A 53 -1.10 -5.76 9.83
CA TYR A 53 -1.95 -4.75 10.46
C TYR A 53 -3.40 -4.80 9.96
N ALA A 54 -3.61 -4.94 8.66
CA ALA A 54 -4.94 -5.00 8.05
C ALA A 54 -5.74 -6.20 8.57
N ALA A 55 -5.09 -7.33 8.86
CA ALA A 55 -5.74 -8.51 9.45
C ALA A 55 -6.36 -8.23 10.83
N ALA A 56 -5.83 -7.26 11.58
CA ALA A 56 -6.37 -6.84 12.87
C ALA A 56 -7.47 -5.76 12.75
N LEU A 57 -7.74 -5.25 11.54
CA LEU A 57 -8.67 -4.14 11.28
C LEU A 57 -9.74 -4.55 10.24
N PRO A 58 -10.75 -5.38 10.61
CA PRO A 58 -11.78 -5.84 9.69
C PRO A 58 -12.47 -4.74 8.84
N PRO A 59 -12.76 -3.53 9.37
CA PRO A 59 -13.34 -2.43 8.59
C PRO A 59 -12.48 -1.97 7.39
N LEU A 60 -11.19 -2.31 7.36
CA LEU A 60 -10.27 -1.95 6.29
C LEU A 60 -10.13 -3.01 5.20
N SER A 61 -10.68 -4.21 5.39
CA SER A 61 -10.48 -5.38 4.53
C SER A 61 -10.69 -5.10 3.04
N VAL A 62 -11.81 -4.46 2.67
CA VAL A 62 -12.13 -4.13 1.27
C VAL A 62 -11.11 -3.16 0.66
N ALA A 63 -10.75 -2.10 1.38
CA ALA A 63 -9.78 -1.12 0.91
C ALA A 63 -8.36 -1.72 0.83
N TRP A 64 -8.02 -2.63 1.74
CA TRP A 64 -6.77 -3.38 1.70
C TRP A 64 -6.68 -4.30 0.48
N VAL A 65 -7.75 -5.04 0.17
CA VAL A 65 -7.80 -5.89 -1.04
C VAL A 65 -7.64 -5.05 -2.31
N GLU A 66 -8.24 -3.87 -2.36
CA GLU A 66 -8.07 -2.94 -3.47
C GLU A 66 -6.59 -2.55 -3.65
N VAL A 67 -5.90 -2.14 -2.58
CA VAL A 67 -4.45 -1.83 -2.62
C VAL A 67 -3.64 -3.03 -3.14
N MET A 68 -3.94 -4.25 -2.70
CA MET A 68 -3.26 -5.46 -3.16
C MET A 68 -3.44 -5.72 -4.66
N ILE A 69 -4.65 -5.51 -5.18
CA ILE A 69 -4.93 -5.63 -6.62
C ILE A 69 -4.12 -4.60 -7.39
N ARG A 70 -4.17 -3.32 -6.98
CA ARG A 70 -3.43 -2.25 -7.68
C ARG A 70 -1.92 -2.43 -7.59
N HIS A 71 -1.40 -2.88 -6.46
CA HIS A 71 0.00 -3.23 -6.28
C HIS A 71 0.44 -4.32 -7.27
N PHE A 72 -0.35 -5.39 -7.39
CA PHE A 72 -0.08 -6.46 -8.35
C PHE A 72 -0.14 -5.97 -9.79
N GLU A 73 -1.16 -5.20 -10.16
CA GLU A 73 -1.31 -4.64 -11.50
C GLU A 73 -0.10 -3.76 -11.88
N LEU A 74 0.33 -2.87 -10.97
CA LEU A 74 1.47 -1.99 -11.20
C LEU A 74 2.79 -2.75 -11.26
N THR A 75 3.07 -3.64 -10.31
CA THR A 75 4.34 -4.41 -10.33
C THR A 75 4.44 -5.32 -11.54
N HIS A 76 3.33 -5.95 -11.95
CA HIS A 76 3.25 -6.68 -13.20
C HIS A 76 3.43 -5.78 -14.42
N GLY A 77 2.83 -4.58 -14.40
CA GLY A 77 3.01 -3.56 -15.43
C GLY A 77 4.46 -3.12 -15.59
N LEU A 78 5.14 -2.82 -14.48
CA LEU A 78 6.57 -2.51 -14.43
C LEU A 78 7.40 -3.65 -15.03
N TRP A 79 7.13 -4.90 -14.63
CA TRP A 79 7.84 -6.05 -15.17
C TRP A 79 7.64 -6.22 -16.69
N ARG A 80 6.42 -5.98 -17.20
CA ARG A 80 6.15 -6.01 -18.65
C ARG A 80 6.85 -4.89 -19.40
N ALA A 81 6.88 -3.68 -18.83
CA ALA A 81 7.55 -2.52 -19.43
C ALA A 81 9.07 -2.72 -19.56
N HIS A 82 9.68 -3.50 -18.67
CA HIS A 82 11.11 -3.82 -18.73
C HIS A 82 11.46 -4.96 -19.71
N LYS A 83 10.48 -5.68 -20.26
CA LYS A 83 10.74 -6.77 -21.20
C LYS A 83 10.96 -6.27 -22.64
N PRO A 84 11.99 -6.77 -23.36
CA PRO A 84 12.13 -6.52 -24.78
C PRO A 84 10.89 -7.00 -25.55
N GLY A 85 10.28 -6.12 -26.34
CA GLY A 85 9.06 -6.42 -27.11
C GLY A 85 7.77 -6.46 -26.27
N GLY A 86 7.78 -5.92 -25.04
CA GLY A 86 6.58 -5.76 -24.23
C GLY A 86 5.55 -4.84 -24.89
N GLU A 87 4.27 -5.20 -24.75
CA GLU A 87 3.13 -4.34 -25.12
C GLU A 87 3.17 -3.04 -24.29
N GLY A 88 2.75 -1.92 -24.87
CA GLY A 88 2.74 -0.62 -24.20
C GLY A 88 1.85 -0.64 -22.97
N VAL A 89 2.45 -0.83 -21.79
CA VAL A 89 1.76 -0.72 -20.50
C VAL A 89 1.80 0.74 -20.06
N ASP A 90 0.63 1.29 -19.77
CA ASP A 90 0.49 2.61 -19.17
C ASP A 90 0.78 2.53 -17.66
N VAL A 91 2.07 2.58 -17.31
CA VAL A 91 2.57 2.50 -15.93
C VAL A 91 2.08 3.69 -15.10
N ASP A 92 2.03 4.89 -15.69
CA ASP A 92 1.59 6.12 -15.00
C ASP A 92 0.14 6.00 -14.54
N ARG A 93 -0.76 5.47 -15.39
CA ARG A 93 -2.14 5.21 -15.01
C ARG A 93 -2.26 4.18 -13.89
N LEU A 94 -1.48 3.10 -13.95
CA LEU A 94 -1.47 2.08 -12.90
C LEU A 94 -0.95 2.64 -11.57
N HIS A 95 0.04 3.52 -11.63
CA HIS A 95 0.58 4.22 -10.48
C HIS A 95 -0.46 5.14 -9.85
N ALA A 96 -1.11 5.99 -10.63
CA ALA A 96 -2.19 6.87 -10.14
C ALA A 96 -3.34 6.07 -9.50
N GLN A 97 -3.70 4.92 -10.07
CA GLN A 97 -4.73 4.04 -9.49
C GLN A 97 -4.32 3.43 -8.15
N LEU A 98 -3.05 3.07 -7.99
CA LEU A 98 -2.50 2.62 -6.72
C LEU A 98 -2.51 3.76 -5.70
N ASP A 99 -2.06 4.95 -6.08
CA ASP A 99 -2.04 6.13 -5.19
C ASP A 99 -3.41 6.43 -4.62
N GLU A 100 -4.44 6.46 -5.48
CA GLU A 100 -5.82 6.68 -5.02
C GLU A 100 -6.30 5.61 -4.04
N ALA A 101 -5.92 4.34 -4.25
CA ALA A 101 -6.29 3.24 -3.36
C ALA A 101 -5.57 3.34 -2.01
N VAL A 102 -4.28 3.67 -2.02
CA VAL A 102 -3.47 3.92 -0.82
C VAL A 102 -4.04 5.08 -0.03
N GLU A 103 -4.37 6.20 -0.68
CA GLU A 103 -5.02 7.34 -0.03
C GLU A 103 -6.37 6.99 0.59
N ARG A 104 -7.21 6.22 -0.11
CA ARG A 104 -8.51 5.75 0.42
C ARG A 104 -8.30 4.93 1.68
N LEU A 105 -7.32 4.03 1.70
CA LEU A 105 -7.00 3.21 2.86
C LEU A 105 -6.43 4.07 4.00
N ALA A 106 -5.54 5.01 3.71
CA ALA A 106 -4.97 5.93 4.69
C ALA A 106 -6.04 6.79 5.38
N ARG A 107 -6.99 7.35 4.60
CA ARG A 107 -8.15 8.09 5.16
C ARG A 107 -8.97 7.23 6.10
N LYS A 108 -9.20 5.96 5.77
CA LYS A 108 -9.91 5.03 6.66
C LYS A 108 -9.12 4.70 7.93
N CYS A 109 -7.80 4.58 7.85
CA CYS A 109 -6.95 4.43 9.04
C CYS A 109 -7.11 5.63 9.99
N VAL A 110 -7.14 6.85 9.44
CA VAL A 110 -7.36 8.08 10.22
C VAL A 110 -8.73 8.10 10.90
N GLN A 111 -9.77 7.66 10.20
CA GLN A 111 -11.14 7.55 10.77
C GLN A 111 -11.25 6.55 11.93
N LEU A 112 -10.31 5.61 12.07
CA LEU A 112 -10.26 4.64 13.17
C LEU A 112 -9.45 5.13 14.39
N MET A 113 -8.79 6.29 14.27
CA MET A 113 -8.09 6.93 15.37
C MET A 113 -9.06 7.85 16.13
N PRO A 114 -9.07 7.85 17.47
CA PRO A 114 -9.88 8.76 18.25
C PRO A 114 -9.47 10.21 17.94
N SER A 115 -10.45 11.08 17.77
CA SER A 115 -10.23 12.52 17.75
C SER A 115 -9.60 12.93 19.09
N ALA A 116 -8.46 13.62 19.03
CA ALA A 116 -7.80 14.19 20.20
C ALA A 116 -8.70 15.19 20.94
#